data_AF-A0A645IGG8-F1
#
_entry.id   AF-A0A645IGG8-F1
#
_cell.length_a   1.000
_cell.length_b   1.000
_cell.length_c   1.000
_cell.angle_alpha   90.00
_cell.angle_beta   90.00
_cell.angle_gamma   90.00
#
_symmetry.space_group_name_H-M   'P 1'
#
loop_
_entity.id
_entity.type
_entity.pdbx_description
1 polymer ?
#
loop_
_entity_poly.entity_id
_entity_poly.type
_entity_poly.pdbx_seq_one_letter_code
_entity_poly.pdbx_strand_id
1 'polypeptide(L)'
;MPDIVARFHALNGEESRERTEQSFLVPKGEIVGNDYDLSINKYKQSAYVEEEYPHPLEIMAEINELEMKITKGLAELEDILHG
;
A
#
# COMPACT_ATOMS: atom_id res chain seq x y z
N MET A 1 9.18 -4.84 -24.56
CA MET A 1 10.10 -4.32 -23.52
C MET A 1 11.43 -3.91 -24.16
N PRO A 2 11.56 -2.70 -24.74
CA PRO A 2 12.79 -2.27 -25.43
C PRO A 2 13.86 -1.63 -24.51
N ASP A 3 13.56 -1.46 -23.22
CA ASP A 3 14.21 -0.44 -22.38
C ASP A 3 15.44 -0.95 -21.56
N ILE A 4 15.43 -2.22 -21.12
CA ILE A 4 16.45 -2.74 -20.19
C ILE A 4 17.87 -2.80 -20.79
N VAL A 5 18.00 -3.10 -22.09
CA VAL A 5 19.32 -3.22 -22.75
C VAL A 5 19.97 -1.85 -22.92
N ALA A 6 19.19 -0.85 -23.35
CA ALA A 6 19.67 0.52 -23.45
C ALA A 6 20.12 1.06 -22.08
N ARG A 7 19.34 0.77 -21.04
CA ARG A 7 19.65 1.14 -19.65
C ARG A 7 20.88 0.43 -19.09
N PHE A 8 21.07 -0.85 -19.42
CA PHE A 8 22.29 -1.58 -19.05
C PHE A 8 23.55 -0.96 -19.65
N HIS A 9 23.48 -0.36 -20.83
CA HIS A 9 24.60 0.38 -21.43
C HIS A 9 24.77 1.80 -20.85
N ALA A 10 23.81 2.29 -20.07
CA ALA A 10 23.79 3.62 -19.47
C ALA A 10 23.81 3.55 -17.93
N LEU A 11 24.71 2.73 -17.35
CA LEU A 11 24.78 2.43 -15.91
C LEU A 11 24.90 3.66 -15.01
N ASN A 12 25.51 4.75 -15.50
CA ASN A 12 25.62 6.00 -14.73
C ASN A 12 24.25 6.53 -14.27
N GLY A 13 23.17 6.26 -15.02
CA GLY A 13 21.81 6.64 -14.66
C GLY A 13 21.10 5.67 -13.71
N GLU A 14 21.72 4.53 -13.40
CA GLU A 14 21.16 3.47 -12.55
C GLU A 14 21.71 3.52 -11.11
N GLU A 15 22.82 4.24 -10.87
CA GLU A 15 23.48 4.32 -9.56
C GLU A 15 22.61 5.01 -8.49
N SER A 16 21.77 5.96 -8.89
CA SER A 16 20.91 6.74 -7.99
C SER A 16 19.54 6.11 -7.76
N ARG A 17 19.30 4.89 -8.26
CA ARG A 17 17.97 4.29 -8.17
C ARG A 17 17.71 3.68 -6.80
N GLU A 18 16.53 3.96 -6.30
CA GLU A 18 16.08 3.50 -4.99
C GLU A 18 15.57 2.06 -5.04
N ARG A 19 15.68 1.35 -3.92
CA ARG A 19 15.22 -0.04 -3.78
C ARG A 19 13.70 -0.20 -3.83
N THR A 20 12.97 0.90 -3.86
CA THR A 20 11.52 0.97 -4.05
C THR A 20 11.11 0.97 -5.53
N GLU A 21 12.06 1.22 -6.44
CA GLU A 21 11.80 1.33 -7.87
C GLU A 21 11.70 -0.03 -8.58
N GLN A 22 11.40 -0.01 -9.88
CA GLN A 22 11.28 -1.21 -10.70
C GLN A 22 12.61 -1.99 -10.85
N SER A 23 13.74 -1.30 -10.75
CA SER A 23 15.06 -1.91 -10.72
C SER A 23 16.03 -1.00 -9.97
N PHE A 24 17.07 -1.61 -9.40
CA PHE A 24 18.09 -0.95 -8.60
C PHE A 24 19.36 -1.81 -8.61
N LEU A 25 20.49 -1.22 -8.26
CA LEU A 25 21.75 -1.93 -8.13
C LEU A 25 21.90 -2.52 -6.73
N VAL A 26 22.49 -3.72 -6.66
CA VAL A 26 22.80 -4.41 -5.41
C VAL A 26 24.32 -4.63 -5.33
N PRO A 27 25.00 -4.23 -4.25
CA PRO A 27 26.41 -4.51 -4.06
C PRO A 27 26.70 -6.01 -4.06
N LYS A 28 27.80 -6.42 -4.72
CA LYS A 28 28.20 -7.84 -4.76
C LYS A 28 28.33 -8.46 -3.37
N GLY A 29 28.88 -7.73 -2.40
CA GLY A 29 29.06 -8.24 -1.03
C GLY A 29 27.76 -8.66 -0.36
N GLU A 30 26.66 -7.96 -0.66
CA GLU A 30 25.33 -8.27 -0.15
C GLU A 30 24.76 -9.54 -0.80
N ILE A 31 24.99 -9.71 -2.11
CA ILE A 31 24.60 -10.94 -2.82
C ILE A 31 25.34 -12.15 -2.26
N VAL A 32 26.64 -12.01 -1.99
CA VAL A 32 27.44 -13.08 -1.37
C VAL A 32 26.94 -13.39 0.04
N GLY A 33 26.65 -12.36 0.84
CA GLY A 33 26.11 -12.52 2.20
C GLY A 33 24.71 -13.15 2.25
N ASN A 34 23.95 -13.05 1.16
CA ASN A 34 22.63 -13.64 0.99
C ASN A 34 22.66 -15.03 0.33
N ASP A 35 23.83 -15.69 0.29
CA ASP A 35 24.04 -17.01 -0.33
C ASP A 35 23.70 -17.06 -1.82
N TYR A 36 23.92 -15.95 -2.54
CA TYR A 36 23.55 -15.79 -3.94
C TYR A 36 22.05 -16.00 -4.23
N ASP A 37 21.20 -15.84 -3.21
CA ASP A 37 19.76 -15.80 -3.39
C ASP A 37 19.41 -14.52 -4.15
N LEU A 38 18.98 -14.64 -5.40
CA LEU A 38 18.63 -13.52 -6.29
C LEU A 38 17.14 -13.16 -6.25
N SER A 39 16.40 -13.64 -5.25
CA SER A 39 15.00 -13.30 -5.08
C SER A 39 14.85 -11.80 -4.89
N ILE A 40 14.12 -11.13 -5.79
CA ILE A 40 13.92 -9.67 -5.76
C ILE A 40 13.41 -9.17 -4.40
N ASN A 41 12.57 -9.96 -3.73
CA ASN A 41 12.01 -9.65 -2.41
C ASN A 41 13.07 -9.52 -1.31
N LYS A 42 14.24 -10.14 -1.49
CA LYS A 42 15.34 -10.07 -0.51
C LYS A 42 16.06 -8.73 -0.53
N TYR A 43 15.95 -8.01 -1.65
CA TYR A 43 16.69 -6.75 -1.88
C TYR A 43 15.77 -5.55 -2.06
N LYS A 44 14.53 -5.77 -2.49
CA LYS A 44 13.55 -4.71 -2.74
C LYS A 44 13.04 -4.14 -1.42
N GLN A 45 12.96 -2.82 -1.35
CA GLN A 45 12.28 -2.14 -0.26
C GLN A 45 10.85 -1.86 -0.70
N SER A 46 9.89 -2.16 0.17
CA SER A 46 8.54 -1.65 -0.01
C SER A 46 8.55 -0.17 0.32
N ALA A 47 7.99 0.67 -0.56
CA ALA A 47 7.70 2.03 -0.17
C ALA A 47 6.69 1.97 0.97
N TYR A 48 7.09 2.42 2.16
CA TYR A 48 6.17 2.55 3.28
C TYR A 48 5.21 3.69 2.91
N VAL A 49 3.99 3.33 2.52
CA VAL A 49 2.89 4.28 2.45
C VAL A 49 2.34 4.32 3.86
N GLU A 50 2.49 5.45 4.53
CA GLU A 50 1.83 5.67 5.81
C GLU A 50 0.33 5.59 5.55
N GLU A 51 -0.31 4.52 6.03
CA GLU A 51 -1.76 4.39 5.97
C GLU A 51 -2.32 5.36 7.02
N GLU A 52 -2.81 6.50 6.55
CA GLU A 52 -3.52 7.46 7.38
C GLU A 52 -4.88 6.86 7.72
N TYR A 53 -5.03 6.36 8.95
CA TYR A 53 -6.30 5.89 9.45
C TYR A 53 -7.10 7.06 10.03
N PRO A 54 -8.42 7.13 9.78
CA PRO A 54 -9.27 8.12 10.43
C PRO A 54 -9.19 7.99 11.94
N HIS A 55 -9.35 9.12 12.63
CA HIS A 55 -9.26 9.14 14.08
C HIS A 55 -10.39 8.27 14.68
N PRO A 56 -10.17 7.49 15.76
CA PRO A 56 -11.21 6.65 16.34
C PRO A 56 -12.53 7.38 16.64
N LEU A 57 -12.46 8.67 16.96
CA LEU A 57 -13.65 9.51 17.16
C LEU A 57 -14.45 9.77 15.89
N GLU A 58 -13.81 9.85 14.72
CA GLU A 58 -14.49 9.98 13.42
C GLU A 58 -15.24 8.70 13.11
N ILE A 59 -14.60 7.55 13.29
CA ILE A 59 -15.23 6.22 13.15
C ILE A 59 -16.44 6.11 14.09
N MET A 60 -16.31 6.55 15.34
CA MET A 60 -17.42 6.56 16.29
C MET A 60 -18.57 7.50 15.87
N ALA A 61 -18.26 8.65 15.26
CA ALA A 61 -19.27 9.56 14.75
C ALA A 61 -20.05 8.92 13.58
N GLU A 62 -19.35 8.27 12.65
CA GLU A 62 -19.96 7.54 11.53
C GLU A 62 -20.87 6.40 12.02
N ILE A 63 -20.42 5.62 13.01
CA ILE A 63 -21.22 4.56 13.63
C ILE A 63 -22.51 5.13 14.22
N ASN A 64 -22.42 6.21 15.00
CA ASN A 64 -23.60 6.83 15.60
C ASN A 64 -24.57 7.37 14.55
N GLU A 65 -24.07 7.95 13.46
CA GLU A 65 -24.92 8.42 12.36
C GLU A 65 -25.67 7.25 11.68
N LEU A 66 -24.99 6.12 11.47
CA LEU A 66 -25.60 4.92 10.92
C LEU A 66 -26.69 4.37 11.85
N GLU A 67 -26.43 4.30 13.16
CA GLU A 67 -27.41 3.86 14.17
C GLU A 67 -28.68 4.73 14.18
N MET A 68 -28.51 6.06 14.05
CA MET A 68 -29.64 6.99 13.94
C MET A 68 -30.48 6.73 12.69
N LYS A 69 -29.85 6.48 11.54
CA LYS A 69 -30.54 6.15 10.28
C LYS A 69 -31.31 4.84 10.39
N ILE A 70 -30.71 3.82 11.00
CA ILE A 70 -31.35 2.51 11.23
C ILE A 70 -32.57 2.68 12.12
N THR A 71 -32.41 3.35 13.26
CA THR A 71 -33.50 3.57 14.22
C THR A 71 -34.66 4.33 13.59
N LYS A 72 -34.36 5.37 12.80
CA LYS A 72 -35.37 6.12 12.06
C LYS A 72 -36.11 5.24 11.05
N GLY A 73 -35.38 4.45 10.26
CA GLY A 73 -35.99 3.55 9.28
C GLY A 73 -36.87 2.46 9.91
N LEU A 74 -36.50 1.97 11.10
CA LEU A 74 -37.32 1.03 11.86
C LEU A 74 -38.62 1.69 12.35
N ALA A 75 -38.55 2.91 12.89
CA ALA A 75 -39.74 3.64 13.33
C ALA A 75 -40.70 3.93 12.17
N GLU A 76 -40.18 4.33 11.00
CA GLU A 76 -40.98 4.51 9.78
C GLU A 76 -41.67 3.20 9.34
N LEU A 77 -40.96 2.08 9.44
CA LEU A 77 -41.54 0.77 9.11
C LEU A 77 -42.62 0.35 10.12
N GLU A 78 -42.40 0.59 11.42
CA GLU A 78 -43.39 0.31 12.46
C GLU A 78 -44.68 1.12 12.26
N ASP A 79 -44.57 2.38 11.86
CA ASP A 79 -45.73 3.25 11.59
C ASP A 79 -46.56 2.72 10.41
N ILE A 80 -45.90 2.24 9.34
CA ILE A 80 -46.58 1.61 8.18
C ILE A 80 -47.31 0.32 8.58
N LEU A 81 -46.78 -0.46 9.53
CA LEU A 81 -47.35 -1.74 9.94
C LEU A 81 -48.51 -1.60 10.95
N HIS A 82 -48.53 -0.51 11.72
CA HIS A 82 -49.55 -0.25 12.74
C HIS A 82 -50.57 0.83 12.36
N GLY A 83 -50.34 1.56 11.27
CA GLY A 83 -51.23 2.60 10.70
C GLY A 83 -52.26 2.11 9.69
#